data_AF-A0A369RXR8-F1
#
_entry.id   AF-A0A369RXR8-F1
#
_cell.length_a   1.000
_cell.length_b   1.000
_cell.length_c   1.000
_cell.angle_alpha   90.00
_cell.angle_beta   90.00
_cell.angle_gamma   90.00
#
_symmetry.space_group_name_H-M   'P 1'
#
loop_
_entity.id
_entity.type
_entity.pdbx_description
1 polymer ?
#
loop_
_entity_poly.entity_id
_entity_poly.type
_entity_poly.pdbx_seq_one_letter_code
_entity_poly.pdbx_strand_id
1 'polypeptide(L)'
;MTEKSASNRSKNVKSSTKELSVAVPWGTMAAKSWNSECTKIIIGIHGWQDNANSFDKLIPLLPKGIRYIILDLPGHGKSSYFPPGTMYEMQRYIMSLHFFVKGLKLDKFSLMGHSLGGAVCCLYSGTFPNNVYELIILESICAASGEPERLVNLFSEGLDSFVKGEFRTAKPYPTIDAAVERLKLANNSLTDDAAKILIDRGTVKSENGYLFVRDPVLYQSTLRMAREVQLEIVSRIKAKTLIVLAEDGLILKGVDAAVLARLLEAYKKSTSLGSLEELSVAVPWGRMAAKCWNTGGTRTVLGVHGWQDNANTFDGLIPLLPKSKSNRYYQVVSLIDIDHRNIKFIAIDLPGHGKSSNLPSGVMYEIQRYIMSLHFFAKGGSIAALYSGTFPDKIQQLVIIESICAISGTPKHLIDLFSDGMDSFVKENHRIAKPYADIEAAVARLKSINTSLTNDAARILVKRGTSKSADGYRFVRDPALQYNTLRLTLEMQLEIISRIKAHCLIILAEEGIILNESTLYENISALHEAYKKNSSSFKQIVVPGKHHLHLTNPTSISKYINDFLCTSNEKNSSKSKY
;
A
#
# COMPACT_ATOMS: atom_id res chain seq x y z
N MET A 1 -30.82 -20.42 44.77
CA MET A 1 -31.74 -20.94 43.73
C MET A 1 -32.27 -19.74 42.96
N THR A 2 -32.16 -19.61 41.64
CA THR A 2 -31.41 -20.39 40.62
C THR A 2 -30.94 -19.43 39.53
N GLU A 3 -29.66 -19.47 39.16
CA GLU A 3 -29.14 -18.68 38.03
C GLU A 3 -29.59 -19.29 36.70
N LYS A 4 -30.02 -18.45 35.75
CA LYS A 4 -30.33 -18.89 34.38
C LYS A 4 -29.09 -18.77 33.49
N SER A 5 -28.33 -19.85 33.37
CA SER A 5 -27.18 -19.92 32.45
C SER A 5 -27.64 -19.93 30.99
N ALA A 6 -27.40 -18.82 30.29
CA ALA A 6 -27.69 -18.69 28.86
C ALA A 6 -26.67 -19.47 28.02
N SER A 7 -26.92 -20.77 27.81
CA SER A 7 -26.06 -21.67 27.04
C SER A 7 -26.11 -21.40 25.53
N ASN A 8 -25.55 -20.26 25.11
CA ASN A 8 -25.49 -19.84 23.72
C ASN A 8 -24.47 -20.70 22.93
N ARG A 9 -24.89 -21.91 22.55
CA ARG A 9 -24.06 -22.89 21.84
C ARG A 9 -23.52 -22.30 20.54
N SER A 10 -22.22 -22.04 20.50
CA SER A 10 -21.49 -21.84 19.25
C SER A 10 -21.78 -23.01 18.31
N LYS A 11 -22.47 -22.74 17.19
CA LYS A 11 -22.62 -23.71 16.11
C LYS A 11 -21.28 -23.81 15.40
N ASN A 12 -20.49 -24.83 15.74
CA ASN A 12 -19.29 -25.20 14.99
C ASN A 12 -19.66 -25.53 13.55
N VAL A 13 -19.57 -24.53 12.66
CA VAL A 13 -19.63 -24.71 11.21
C VAL A 13 -18.37 -25.46 10.80
N LYS A 14 -18.47 -26.78 10.63
CA LYS A 14 -17.45 -27.56 9.93
C LYS A 14 -17.31 -26.96 8.52
N SER A 15 -16.22 -26.25 8.26
CA SER A 15 -15.91 -25.70 6.94
C SER A 15 -15.71 -26.85 5.96
N SER A 16 -16.74 -27.18 5.19
CA SER A 16 -16.71 -28.29 4.24
C SER A 16 -15.84 -27.96 3.04
N THR A 17 -14.74 -28.70 2.91
CA THR A 17 -13.87 -28.65 1.74
C THR A 17 -14.65 -29.09 0.50
N LYS A 18 -14.50 -28.35 -0.61
CA LYS A 18 -15.06 -28.69 -1.92
C LYS A 18 -13.92 -28.90 -2.92
N GLU A 19 -14.07 -29.83 -3.84
CA GLU A 19 -13.22 -29.86 -5.04
C GLU A 19 -13.63 -28.71 -5.98
N LEU A 20 -12.67 -28.20 -6.73
CA LEU A 20 -12.80 -27.15 -7.72
C LEU A 20 -11.93 -27.52 -8.93
N SER A 21 -12.36 -27.19 -10.13
CA SER A 21 -11.61 -27.43 -11.35
C SER A 21 -11.71 -26.24 -12.31
N VAL A 22 -10.66 -26.04 -13.10
CA VAL A 22 -10.57 -25.01 -14.13
C VAL A 22 -10.01 -25.65 -15.40
N ALA A 23 -10.71 -25.50 -16.52
CA ALA A 23 -10.23 -25.95 -17.82
C ALA A 23 -9.06 -25.08 -18.30
N VAL A 24 -8.04 -25.71 -18.88
CA VAL A 24 -6.80 -25.09 -19.38
C VAL A 24 -6.37 -25.74 -20.70
N PRO A 25 -5.48 -25.13 -21.51
CA PRO A 25 -5.13 -25.67 -22.83
C PRO A 25 -4.56 -27.10 -22.86
N TRP A 26 -4.06 -27.62 -21.73
CA TRP A 26 -3.55 -28.99 -21.58
C TRP A 26 -4.47 -29.92 -20.75
N GLY A 27 -5.73 -29.53 -20.52
CA GLY A 27 -6.72 -30.33 -19.79
C GLY A 27 -7.38 -29.56 -18.66
N THR A 28 -7.18 -30.00 -17.41
CA THR A 28 -7.83 -29.43 -16.23
C THR A 28 -6.83 -29.20 -15.10
N MET A 29 -6.91 -28.05 -14.44
CA MET A 29 -6.24 -27.80 -13.16
C MET A 29 -7.24 -27.97 -12.02
N ALA A 30 -6.92 -28.84 -11.07
CA ALA A 30 -7.73 -29.14 -9.90
C ALA A 30 -7.29 -28.33 -8.68
N ALA A 31 -8.22 -28.06 -7.77
CA ALA A 31 -7.96 -27.36 -6.53
C ALA A 31 -8.96 -27.77 -5.44
N LYS A 32 -8.57 -27.60 -4.17
CA LYS A 32 -9.46 -27.74 -3.01
C LYS A 32 -9.87 -26.34 -2.55
N SER A 33 -11.15 -26.12 -2.27
CA SER A 33 -11.66 -24.82 -1.80
C SER A 33 -12.39 -24.91 -0.47
N TRP A 34 -12.11 -23.94 0.40
CA TRP A 34 -12.75 -23.73 1.70
C TRP A 34 -13.41 -22.35 1.72
N ASN A 35 -14.52 -22.23 2.46
CA ASN A 35 -15.27 -20.99 2.67
C ASN A 35 -15.66 -20.33 1.32
N SER A 36 -16.29 -21.11 0.44
CA SER A 36 -16.61 -20.79 -0.97
C SER A 36 -17.34 -19.46 -1.21
N GLU A 37 -18.06 -19.03 -0.18
CA GLU A 37 -18.94 -17.86 -0.08
C GLU A 37 -18.20 -16.56 0.30
N CYS A 38 -16.94 -16.64 0.74
CA CYS A 38 -16.16 -15.45 1.07
C CYS A 38 -15.56 -14.77 -0.17
N THR A 39 -15.55 -13.43 -0.17
CA THR A 39 -15.09 -12.60 -1.29
C THR A 39 -13.59 -12.30 -1.27
N LYS A 40 -12.95 -12.30 -0.09
CA LYS A 40 -11.48 -12.28 0.02
C LYS A 40 -10.94 -13.65 -0.33
N ILE A 41 -10.03 -13.74 -1.31
CA ILE A 41 -9.49 -15.01 -1.82
C ILE A 41 -7.97 -15.09 -1.58
N ILE A 42 -7.53 -16.17 -0.94
CA ILE A 42 -6.14 -16.64 -0.92
C ILE A 42 -6.03 -17.88 -1.81
N ILE A 43 -5.10 -17.84 -2.77
CA ILE A 43 -4.74 -19.01 -3.57
C ILE A 43 -3.45 -19.63 -3.01
N GLY A 44 -3.50 -20.90 -2.65
CA GLY A 44 -2.38 -21.64 -2.06
C GLY A 44 -1.72 -22.60 -3.06
N ILE A 45 -0.40 -22.74 -3.00
CA ILE A 45 0.37 -23.64 -3.87
C ILE A 45 1.33 -24.51 -3.05
N HIS A 46 1.37 -25.80 -3.34
CA HIS A 46 2.11 -26.82 -2.59
C HIS A 46 3.60 -26.95 -2.99
N GLY A 47 4.35 -27.79 -2.28
CA GLY A 47 5.75 -28.09 -2.57
C GLY A 47 5.96 -28.93 -3.85
N TRP A 48 7.21 -29.21 -4.21
CA TRP A 48 7.49 -30.17 -5.29
C TRP A 48 7.12 -31.57 -4.84
N GLN A 49 6.48 -32.37 -5.71
CA GLN A 49 5.93 -33.70 -5.41
C GLN A 49 4.79 -33.76 -4.37
N ASP A 50 4.41 -32.64 -3.74
CA ASP A 50 3.20 -32.51 -2.92
C ASP A 50 1.90 -32.55 -3.78
N ASN A 51 0.76 -32.25 -3.16
CA ASN A 51 -0.51 -31.91 -3.79
C ASN A 51 -1.31 -30.97 -2.87
N ALA A 52 -2.53 -30.59 -3.22
CA ALA A 52 -3.35 -29.65 -2.43
C ALA A 52 -3.65 -30.10 -0.99
N ASN A 53 -3.47 -31.38 -0.63
CA ASN A 53 -3.64 -31.85 0.75
C ASN A 53 -2.54 -31.32 1.71
N SER A 54 -1.41 -30.77 1.24
CA SER A 54 -0.38 -30.15 2.12
C SER A 54 -0.93 -29.08 3.06
N PHE A 55 -2.06 -28.45 2.70
CA PHE A 55 -2.67 -27.38 3.45
C PHE A 55 -3.81 -27.84 4.39
N ASP A 56 -4.19 -29.13 4.39
CA ASP A 56 -5.36 -29.64 5.10
C ASP A 56 -5.28 -29.49 6.63
N LYS A 57 -4.08 -29.54 7.23
CA LYS A 57 -3.90 -29.23 8.66
C LYS A 57 -3.87 -27.72 8.96
N LEU A 58 -3.57 -26.88 7.96
CA LEU A 58 -3.39 -25.43 8.14
C LEU A 58 -4.69 -24.64 7.95
N ILE A 59 -5.40 -24.80 6.83
CA ILE A 59 -6.60 -23.99 6.51
C ILE A 59 -7.72 -24.09 7.58
N PRO A 60 -7.95 -25.23 8.26
CA PRO A 60 -8.88 -25.31 9.39
C PRO A 60 -8.53 -24.38 10.56
N LEU A 61 -7.28 -23.95 10.71
CA LEU A 61 -6.83 -23.03 11.76
C LEU A 61 -6.89 -21.55 11.34
N LEU A 62 -7.03 -21.26 10.04
CA LEU A 62 -7.03 -19.89 9.50
C LEU A 62 -8.42 -19.22 9.54
N PRO A 63 -8.49 -17.87 9.47
CA PRO A 63 -9.73 -17.09 9.60
C PRO A 63 -10.83 -17.48 8.60
N LYS A 64 -12.05 -17.70 9.11
CA LYS A 64 -13.19 -18.19 8.31
C LYS A 64 -13.80 -17.16 7.35
N GLY A 65 -13.47 -15.88 7.49
CA GLY A 65 -13.90 -14.81 6.59
C GLY A 65 -13.10 -14.70 5.28
N ILE A 66 -12.28 -15.69 4.96
CA ILE A 66 -11.44 -15.75 3.75
C ILE A 66 -11.72 -17.06 3.02
N ARG A 67 -11.90 -16.98 1.71
CA ARG A 67 -11.98 -18.14 0.82
C ARG A 67 -10.56 -18.62 0.49
N TYR A 68 -10.31 -19.89 0.71
CA TYR A 68 -9.05 -20.52 0.33
C TYR A 68 -9.26 -21.38 -0.92
N ILE A 69 -8.31 -21.33 -1.85
CA ILE A 69 -8.28 -22.16 -3.06
C ILE A 69 -6.87 -22.73 -3.19
N ILE A 70 -6.68 -23.97 -2.80
CA ILE A 70 -5.37 -24.63 -2.80
C ILE A 70 -5.24 -25.46 -4.08
N LEU A 71 -4.31 -25.06 -4.94
CA LEU A 71 -4.11 -25.55 -6.30
C LEU A 71 -3.23 -26.80 -6.33
N ASP A 72 -3.67 -27.85 -7.02
CA ASP A 72 -2.76 -28.89 -7.52
C ASP A 72 -1.99 -28.33 -8.73
N LEU A 73 -0.67 -28.29 -8.67
CA LEU A 73 0.15 -27.92 -9.84
C LEU A 73 0.00 -28.97 -10.96
N PRO A 74 0.23 -28.61 -12.24
CA PRO A 74 0.27 -29.60 -13.32
C PRO A 74 1.27 -30.72 -13.00
N GLY A 75 0.96 -31.93 -13.45
CA GLY A 75 1.76 -33.12 -13.11
C GLY A 75 1.60 -33.65 -11.69
N HIS A 76 0.78 -33.02 -10.83
CA HIS A 76 0.59 -33.38 -9.43
C HIS A 76 -0.89 -33.55 -9.05
N GLY A 77 -1.17 -34.42 -8.08
CA GLY A 77 -2.49 -34.53 -7.44
C GLY A 77 -3.59 -34.89 -8.43
N LYS A 78 -4.63 -34.04 -8.54
CA LYS A 78 -5.74 -34.24 -9.49
C LYS A 78 -5.66 -33.32 -10.73
N SER A 79 -4.56 -32.59 -10.91
CA SER A 79 -4.33 -31.75 -12.10
C SER A 79 -3.79 -32.57 -13.27
N SER A 80 -4.21 -32.22 -14.49
CA SER A 80 -3.69 -32.80 -15.72
C SER A 80 -2.18 -32.60 -15.85
N TYR A 81 -1.53 -33.58 -16.47
CA TYR A 81 -0.14 -33.51 -16.88
C TYR A 81 -0.01 -32.59 -18.09
N PHE A 82 1.18 -32.08 -18.40
CA PHE A 82 1.41 -31.40 -19.67
C PHE A 82 1.43 -32.41 -20.84
N PRO A 83 1.25 -31.96 -22.10
CA PRO A 83 1.34 -32.86 -23.26
C PRO A 83 2.76 -33.46 -23.39
N PRO A 84 2.90 -34.68 -23.94
CA PRO A 84 4.20 -35.30 -24.20
C PRO A 84 5.17 -34.36 -24.93
N GLY A 85 6.44 -34.37 -24.53
CA GLY A 85 7.45 -33.42 -25.01
C GLY A 85 7.54 -32.11 -24.20
N THR A 86 6.77 -31.93 -23.12
CA THR A 86 6.80 -30.72 -22.28
C THR A 86 7.57 -30.91 -20.97
N MET A 87 8.62 -30.11 -20.73
CA MET A 87 9.35 -30.08 -19.44
C MET A 87 8.67 -29.17 -18.40
N TYR A 88 8.84 -29.47 -17.10
CA TYR A 88 8.22 -28.74 -15.98
C TYR A 88 9.04 -27.52 -15.51
N GLU A 89 9.18 -26.53 -16.41
CA GLU A 89 9.91 -25.28 -16.17
C GLU A 89 9.16 -24.33 -15.20
N MET A 90 9.90 -23.51 -14.43
CA MET A 90 9.31 -22.52 -13.51
C MET A 90 8.34 -21.55 -14.20
N GLN A 91 8.68 -21.16 -15.43
CA GLN A 91 7.89 -20.31 -16.32
C GLN A 91 6.51 -20.93 -16.58
N ARG A 92 6.44 -22.26 -16.77
CA ARG A 92 5.16 -22.97 -16.99
C ARG A 92 4.31 -23.03 -15.74
N TYR A 93 4.89 -23.15 -14.55
CA TYR A 93 4.11 -23.02 -13.30
C TYR A 93 3.52 -21.62 -13.12
N ILE A 94 4.26 -20.54 -13.46
CA ILE A 94 3.73 -19.16 -13.46
C ILE A 94 2.60 -19.00 -14.48
N MET A 95 2.78 -19.50 -15.71
CA MET A 95 1.74 -19.47 -16.75
C MET A 95 0.51 -20.27 -16.33
N SER A 96 0.70 -21.43 -15.70
CA SER A 96 -0.39 -22.29 -15.22
C SER A 96 -1.22 -21.59 -14.13
N LEU A 97 -0.55 -20.93 -13.18
CA LEU A 97 -1.22 -20.06 -12.22
C LEU A 97 -1.97 -18.92 -12.92
N HIS A 98 -1.40 -18.29 -13.95
CA HIS A 98 -2.08 -17.23 -14.70
C HIS A 98 -3.35 -17.73 -15.44
N PHE A 99 -3.28 -18.88 -16.11
CA PHE A 99 -4.44 -19.53 -16.72
C PHE A 99 -5.50 -19.88 -15.67
N PHE A 100 -5.09 -20.43 -14.52
CA PHE A 100 -6.00 -20.79 -13.43
C PHE A 100 -6.76 -19.57 -12.88
N VAL A 101 -6.07 -18.48 -12.54
CA VAL A 101 -6.73 -17.28 -11.98
C VAL A 101 -7.59 -16.54 -13.01
N LYS A 102 -7.24 -16.59 -14.30
CA LYS A 102 -8.09 -16.05 -15.37
C LYS A 102 -9.31 -16.92 -15.67
N GLY A 103 -9.19 -18.25 -15.55
CA GLY A 103 -10.35 -19.15 -15.56
C GLY A 103 -11.31 -18.90 -14.39
N LEU A 104 -10.78 -18.56 -13.21
CA LEU A 104 -11.56 -18.08 -12.05
C LEU A 104 -12.04 -16.63 -12.16
N LYS A 105 -11.68 -15.90 -13.25
CA LYS A 105 -12.00 -14.48 -13.48
C LYS A 105 -11.53 -13.55 -12.35
N LEU A 106 -10.32 -13.79 -11.82
CA LEU A 106 -9.72 -13.01 -10.74
C LEU A 106 -8.63 -12.06 -11.26
N ASP A 107 -8.84 -10.75 -11.09
CA ASP A 107 -7.84 -9.73 -11.42
C ASP A 107 -6.98 -9.33 -10.21
N LYS A 108 -7.52 -9.41 -8.99
CA LYS A 108 -6.77 -9.28 -7.73
C LYS A 108 -7.13 -10.37 -6.72
N PHE A 109 -6.12 -10.86 -6.02
CA PHE A 109 -6.20 -11.92 -5.00
C PHE A 109 -4.97 -11.85 -4.07
N SER A 110 -4.92 -12.69 -3.04
CA SER A 110 -3.72 -12.93 -2.22
C SER A 110 -3.14 -14.32 -2.54
N LEU A 111 -1.82 -14.50 -2.34
CA LEU A 111 -1.10 -15.75 -2.60
C LEU A 111 -0.51 -16.35 -1.32
N MET A 112 -0.49 -17.68 -1.26
CA MET A 112 0.19 -18.48 -0.25
C MET A 112 0.99 -19.60 -0.94
N GLY A 113 2.18 -19.94 -0.47
CA GLY A 113 3.00 -20.95 -1.13
C GLY A 113 3.99 -21.65 -0.21
N HIS A 114 4.00 -22.99 -0.25
CA HIS A 114 4.97 -23.85 0.44
C HIS A 114 6.12 -24.24 -0.52
N SER A 115 7.39 -24.07 -0.10
CA SER A 115 8.56 -24.58 -0.84
C SER A 115 8.57 -24.15 -2.32
N LEU A 116 8.39 -25.08 -3.28
CA LEU A 116 8.18 -24.80 -4.71
C LEU A 116 7.04 -23.80 -4.95
N GLY A 117 5.88 -24.01 -4.33
CA GLY A 117 4.75 -23.09 -4.40
C GLY A 117 5.09 -21.70 -3.85
N GLY A 118 5.96 -21.62 -2.84
CA GLY A 118 6.51 -20.35 -2.33
C GLY A 118 7.33 -19.62 -3.40
N ALA A 119 8.16 -20.37 -4.16
CA ALA A 119 8.89 -19.84 -5.30
C ALA A 119 7.96 -19.41 -6.45
N VAL A 120 6.97 -20.22 -6.83
CA VAL A 120 5.97 -19.88 -7.87
C VAL A 120 5.20 -18.61 -7.49
N CYS A 121 4.74 -18.50 -6.24
CA CYS A 121 4.03 -17.33 -5.74
C CYS A 121 4.91 -16.07 -5.72
N CYS A 122 6.19 -16.19 -5.36
CA CYS A 122 7.17 -15.09 -5.48
C CYS A 122 7.34 -14.65 -6.94
N LEU A 123 7.64 -15.57 -7.87
CA LEU A 123 7.88 -15.22 -9.27
C LEU A 123 6.65 -14.60 -9.93
N TYR A 124 5.46 -15.14 -9.66
CA TYR A 124 4.20 -14.56 -10.12
C TYR A 124 3.98 -13.15 -9.55
N SER A 125 4.27 -12.92 -8.26
CA SER A 125 4.10 -11.62 -7.61
C SER A 125 5.05 -10.54 -8.13
N GLY A 126 6.25 -10.90 -8.60
CA GLY A 126 7.18 -9.96 -9.25
C GLY A 126 6.87 -9.71 -10.72
N THR A 127 6.26 -10.68 -11.41
CA THR A 127 5.84 -10.58 -12.82
C THR A 127 4.51 -9.82 -12.98
N PHE A 128 3.56 -10.05 -12.06
CA PHE A 128 2.22 -9.45 -12.04
C PHE A 128 1.97 -8.65 -10.74
N PRO A 129 2.80 -7.64 -10.41
CA PRO A 129 2.81 -7.00 -9.08
C PRO A 129 1.57 -6.15 -8.77
N ASN A 130 0.69 -5.93 -9.75
CA ASN A 130 -0.59 -5.27 -9.54
C ASN A 130 -1.74 -6.25 -9.23
N ASN A 131 -1.53 -7.56 -9.33
CA ASN A 131 -2.56 -8.60 -9.14
C ASN A 131 -2.57 -9.20 -7.73
N VAL A 132 -1.49 -9.04 -6.96
CA VAL A 132 -1.32 -9.71 -5.66
C VAL A 132 -1.40 -8.69 -4.52
N TYR A 133 -2.36 -8.85 -3.61
CA TYR A 133 -2.49 -8.03 -2.40
C TYR A 133 -1.47 -8.44 -1.33
N GLU A 134 -1.48 -9.72 -0.96
CA GLU A 134 -0.64 -10.30 0.09
C GLU A 134 0.08 -11.54 -0.44
N LEU A 135 1.30 -11.80 0.04
CA LEU A 135 2.14 -12.91 -0.38
C LEU A 135 2.67 -13.62 0.87
N ILE A 136 2.21 -14.85 1.10
CA ILE A 136 2.59 -15.66 2.26
C ILE A 136 3.49 -16.81 1.79
N ILE A 137 4.75 -16.80 2.20
CA ILE A 137 5.77 -17.77 1.80
C ILE A 137 6.11 -18.66 3.00
N LEU A 138 6.03 -19.98 2.82
CA LEU A 138 6.29 -20.99 3.85
C LEU A 138 7.48 -21.86 3.41
N GLU A 139 8.55 -21.90 4.19
CA GLU A 139 9.81 -22.62 3.89
C GLU A 139 10.32 -22.40 2.45
N SER A 140 10.38 -21.12 2.06
CA SER A 140 10.90 -20.69 0.76
C SER A 140 11.30 -19.21 0.82
N ILE A 141 11.93 -18.70 -0.24
CA ILE A 141 12.37 -17.30 -0.34
C ILE A 141 12.17 -16.75 -1.75
N CYS A 142 12.56 -17.50 -2.78
CA CYS A 142 12.34 -17.28 -4.21
C CYS A 142 12.73 -18.59 -4.94
N ALA A 143 12.59 -18.66 -6.27
CA ALA A 143 13.09 -19.80 -7.04
C ALA A 143 14.60 -19.98 -6.90
N ALA A 144 15.08 -21.22 -6.89
CA ALA A 144 16.50 -21.52 -6.66
C ALA A 144 17.39 -21.02 -7.80
N SER A 145 18.36 -20.16 -7.45
CA SER A 145 19.42 -19.67 -8.35
C SER A 145 20.75 -20.38 -8.08
N GLY A 146 21.73 -20.18 -8.96
CA GLY A 146 23.08 -20.76 -8.86
C GLY A 146 24.03 -20.08 -9.84
N GLU A 147 25.30 -20.47 -9.83
CA GLU A 147 26.30 -19.84 -10.70
C GLU A 147 26.11 -20.29 -12.17
N PRO A 148 26.27 -19.39 -13.17
CA PRO A 148 25.80 -19.64 -14.54
C PRO A 148 26.30 -20.94 -15.16
N GLU A 149 27.59 -21.27 -15.02
CA GLU A 149 28.20 -22.50 -15.51
C GLU A 149 27.48 -23.75 -14.98
N ARG A 150 27.24 -23.82 -13.67
CA ARG A 150 26.52 -24.94 -13.05
C ARG A 150 25.05 -25.00 -13.51
N LEU A 151 24.42 -23.86 -13.80
CA LEU A 151 23.05 -23.85 -14.32
C LEU A 151 22.96 -24.34 -15.77
N VAL A 152 23.97 -24.05 -16.60
CA VAL A 152 24.09 -24.57 -17.96
C VAL A 152 24.34 -26.09 -17.95
N ASN A 153 25.29 -26.57 -17.14
CA ASN A 153 25.61 -28.00 -17.06
C ASN A 153 24.41 -28.83 -16.59
N LEU A 154 23.73 -28.40 -15.51
CA LEU A 154 22.48 -29.04 -15.04
C LEU A 154 21.35 -29.04 -16.09
N PHE A 155 21.31 -28.05 -16.97
CA PHE A 155 20.32 -28.01 -18.05
C PHE A 155 20.71 -28.95 -19.20
N SER A 156 21.98 -29.05 -19.55
CA SER A 156 22.47 -30.02 -20.55
C SER A 156 22.20 -31.46 -20.11
N GLU A 157 22.54 -31.80 -18.86
CA GLU A 157 22.22 -33.10 -18.24
C GLU A 157 20.70 -33.40 -18.28
N GLY A 158 19.89 -32.39 -17.96
CA GLY A 158 18.43 -32.48 -17.97
C GLY A 158 17.84 -32.68 -19.36
N LEU A 159 18.39 -32.02 -20.38
CA LEU A 159 18.01 -32.18 -21.78
C LEU A 159 18.41 -33.57 -22.31
N ASP A 160 19.64 -34.02 -22.05
CA ASP A 160 20.10 -35.34 -22.47
C ASP A 160 19.21 -36.46 -21.90
N SER A 161 18.91 -36.39 -20.60
CA SER A 161 18.04 -37.37 -19.92
C SER A 161 16.59 -37.31 -20.43
N PHE A 162 16.10 -36.12 -20.79
CA PHE A 162 14.78 -35.93 -21.40
C PHE A 162 14.71 -36.50 -22.82
N VAL A 163 15.72 -36.25 -23.66
CA VAL A 163 15.79 -36.72 -25.06
C VAL A 163 15.96 -38.23 -25.13
N LYS A 164 16.74 -38.84 -24.21
CA LYS A 164 16.87 -40.31 -24.08
C LYS A 164 15.60 -40.98 -23.54
N GLY A 165 14.63 -40.22 -23.04
CA GLY A 165 13.39 -40.75 -22.47
C GLY A 165 13.57 -41.46 -21.13
N GLU A 166 14.54 -41.05 -20.31
CA GLU A 166 14.91 -41.65 -19.01
C GLU A 166 13.88 -41.32 -17.90
N PHE A 167 12.60 -41.52 -18.19
CA PHE A 167 11.48 -41.21 -17.31
C PHE A 167 11.32 -42.27 -16.23
N ARG A 168 11.07 -41.84 -14.98
CA ARG A 168 10.87 -42.76 -13.85
C ARG A 168 9.53 -43.48 -13.99
N THR A 169 9.57 -44.78 -14.29
CA THR A 169 8.37 -45.63 -14.29
C THR A 169 7.73 -45.69 -12.90
N ALA A 170 6.43 -45.41 -12.84
CA ALA A 170 5.67 -45.47 -11.59
C ALA A 170 5.51 -46.93 -11.16
N LYS A 171 6.12 -47.30 -10.02
CA LYS A 171 6.00 -48.63 -9.44
C LYS A 171 4.80 -48.68 -8.48
N PRO A 172 3.94 -49.72 -8.53
CA PRO A 172 2.83 -49.86 -7.60
C PRO A 172 3.32 -50.31 -6.21
N TYR A 173 2.62 -49.84 -5.17
CA TYR A 173 2.85 -50.20 -3.77
C TYR A 173 1.68 -51.08 -3.27
N PRO A 174 1.92 -52.28 -2.71
CA PRO A 174 0.83 -53.22 -2.41
C PRO A 174 -0.25 -52.69 -1.47
N THR A 175 0.11 -51.79 -0.54
CA THR A 175 -0.82 -51.15 0.40
C THR A 175 -0.62 -49.63 0.42
N ILE A 176 -1.61 -48.91 0.96
CA ILE A 176 -1.53 -47.46 1.15
C ILE A 176 -0.41 -47.11 2.13
N ASP A 177 -0.20 -47.92 3.17
CA ASP A 177 0.88 -47.74 4.15
C ASP A 177 2.26 -48.00 3.54
N ALA A 178 2.40 -48.92 2.58
CA ALA A 178 3.65 -49.09 1.83
C ALA A 178 3.99 -47.85 0.98
N ALA A 179 2.99 -47.12 0.48
CA ALA A 179 3.19 -45.84 -0.19
C ALA A 179 3.53 -44.70 0.80
N VAL A 180 2.93 -44.72 2.01
CA VAL A 180 3.27 -43.81 3.12
C VAL A 180 4.73 -43.98 3.57
N GLU A 181 5.17 -45.21 3.82
CA GLU A 181 6.56 -45.48 4.20
C GLU A 181 7.52 -45.15 3.04
N ARG A 182 7.14 -45.42 1.78
CA ARG A 182 7.93 -44.96 0.63
C ARG A 182 8.10 -43.44 0.62
N LEU A 183 7.06 -42.68 0.95
CA LEU A 183 7.09 -41.22 1.00
C LEU A 183 7.95 -40.71 2.16
N LYS A 184 7.84 -41.30 3.35
CA LYS A 184 8.72 -41.02 4.51
C LYS A 184 10.19 -41.34 4.22
N LEU A 185 10.48 -42.43 3.51
CA LEU A 185 11.83 -42.77 3.04
C LEU A 185 12.36 -41.81 1.95
N ALA A 186 11.50 -41.01 1.31
CA ALA A 186 11.92 -39.94 0.40
C ALA A 186 12.02 -38.56 1.09
N ASN A 187 11.27 -38.35 2.18
CA ASN A 187 11.29 -37.15 3.00
C ASN A 187 11.03 -37.51 4.48
N ASN A 188 12.12 -37.67 5.23
CA ASN A 188 12.11 -38.08 6.63
C ASN A 188 11.60 -37.00 7.61
N SER A 189 11.31 -35.78 7.14
CA SER A 189 10.65 -34.75 7.96
C SER A 189 9.13 -34.94 8.10
N LEU A 190 8.53 -35.85 7.34
CA LEU A 190 7.08 -36.10 7.37
C LEU A 190 6.69 -36.99 8.55
N THR A 191 5.75 -36.51 9.36
CA THR A 191 5.01 -37.35 10.31
C THR A 191 4.03 -38.28 9.58
N ASP A 192 3.69 -39.41 10.18
CA ASP A 192 2.78 -40.42 9.61
C ASP A 192 1.45 -39.80 9.14
N ASP A 193 0.85 -38.93 9.93
CA ASP A 193 -0.35 -38.17 9.57
C ASP A 193 -0.15 -37.34 8.29
N ALA A 194 0.96 -36.60 8.20
CA ALA A 194 1.23 -35.72 7.06
C ALA A 194 1.49 -36.55 5.80
N ALA A 195 2.22 -37.65 5.92
CA ALA A 195 2.43 -38.59 4.83
C ALA A 195 1.10 -39.25 4.38
N LYS A 196 0.24 -39.70 5.30
CA LYS A 196 -1.10 -40.24 5.00
C LYS A 196 -1.99 -39.21 4.29
N ILE A 197 -2.01 -37.96 4.78
CA ILE A 197 -2.73 -36.84 4.16
C ILE A 197 -2.22 -36.55 2.74
N LEU A 198 -0.91 -36.58 2.50
CA LEU A 198 -0.36 -36.40 1.15
C LEU A 198 -0.67 -37.59 0.22
N ILE A 199 -0.65 -38.81 0.74
CA ILE A 199 -0.87 -40.05 -0.03
C ILE A 199 -2.33 -40.20 -0.49
N ASP A 200 -3.31 -39.77 0.32
CA ASP A 200 -4.76 -39.76 -0.01
C ASP A 200 -5.07 -39.12 -1.38
N ARG A 201 -4.50 -37.93 -1.66
CA ARG A 201 -4.63 -37.24 -2.96
C ARG A 201 -3.45 -37.51 -3.90
N GLY A 202 -2.33 -37.99 -3.38
CA GLY A 202 -1.09 -38.23 -4.12
C GLY A 202 -0.98 -39.62 -4.74
N THR A 203 -1.97 -40.50 -4.53
CA THR A 203 -2.01 -41.84 -5.12
C THR A 203 -3.35 -42.18 -5.76
N VAL A 204 -3.34 -43.17 -6.65
CA VAL A 204 -4.53 -43.79 -7.24
C VAL A 204 -4.43 -45.32 -7.07
N LYS A 205 -5.57 -45.98 -6.81
CA LYS A 205 -5.63 -47.44 -6.75
C LYS A 205 -5.55 -48.03 -8.16
N SER A 206 -4.75 -49.07 -8.33
CA SER A 206 -4.59 -49.88 -9.54
C SER A 206 -4.80 -51.37 -9.21
N GLU A 207 -4.76 -52.22 -10.23
CA GLU A 207 -4.88 -53.69 -10.08
C GLU A 207 -3.81 -54.26 -9.14
N ASN A 208 -2.59 -53.68 -9.19
CA ASN A 208 -1.41 -54.16 -8.46
C ASN A 208 -1.10 -53.35 -7.17
N GLY A 209 -2.06 -52.57 -6.66
CA GLY A 209 -1.91 -51.78 -5.43
C GLY A 209 -2.17 -50.29 -5.64
N TYR A 210 -1.24 -49.43 -5.22
CA TYR A 210 -1.36 -47.96 -5.29
C TYR A 210 -0.20 -47.35 -6.10
N LEU A 211 -0.52 -46.49 -7.05
CA LEU A 211 0.45 -45.73 -7.87
C LEU A 211 0.46 -44.27 -7.43
N PHE A 212 1.62 -43.62 -7.41
CA PHE A 212 1.70 -42.17 -7.23
C PHE A 212 1.18 -41.44 -8.47
N VAL A 213 0.24 -40.50 -8.30
CA VAL A 213 -0.22 -39.60 -9.38
C VAL A 213 0.74 -38.41 -9.49
N ARG A 214 1.91 -38.70 -10.05
CA ARG A 214 2.97 -37.76 -10.38
C ARG A 214 3.45 -38.02 -11.80
N ASP A 215 3.61 -36.97 -12.59
CA ASP A 215 4.19 -37.07 -13.93
C ASP A 215 5.69 -37.47 -13.86
N PRO A 216 6.13 -38.55 -14.54
CA PRO A 216 7.53 -38.94 -14.62
C PRO A 216 8.51 -37.87 -15.12
N VAL A 217 8.03 -36.84 -15.84
CA VAL A 217 8.83 -35.71 -16.34
C VAL A 217 9.17 -34.69 -15.23
N LEU A 218 8.58 -34.81 -14.03
CA LEU A 218 8.88 -33.94 -12.87
C LEU A 218 10.29 -34.10 -12.29
N TYR A 219 11.07 -35.07 -12.76
CA TYR A 219 12.40 -35.41 -12.22
C TYR A 219 13.57 -34.86 -13.04
N GLN A 220 13.33 -34.34 -14.24
CA GLN A 220 14.35 -33.77 -15.11
C GLN A 220 14.73 -32.34 -14.67
N SER A 221 16.03 -32.05 -14.71
CA SER A 221 16.55 -30.69 -14.49
C SER A 221 16.11 -29.76 -15.62
N THR A 222 15.63 -28.57 -15.24
CA THR A 222 15.33 -27.46 -16.17
C THR A 222 16.28 -26.29 -15.91
N LEU A 223 16.45 -25.42 -16.90
CA LEU A 223 17.28 -24.22 -16.77
C LEU A 223 16.74 -23.33 -15.64
N ARG A 224 17.59 -23.04 -14.66
CA ARG A 224 17.26 -22.16 -13.53
C ARG A 224 17.61 -20.71 -13.86
N MET A 225 17.05 -19.77 -13.09
CA MET A 225 17.33 -18.34 -13.28
C MET A 225 18.64 -17.90 -12.60
N ALA A 226 19.32 -16.96 -13.24
CA ALA A 226 20.42 -16.20 -12.64
C ALA A 226 19.94 -15.36 -11.45
N ARG A 227 20.86 -15.05 -10.54
CA ARG A 227 20.55 -14.39 -9.25
C ARG A 227 20.14 -12.93 -9.41
N GLU A 228 20.55 -12.30 -10.50
CA GLU A 228 20.25 -10.93 -10.89
C GLU A 228 18.77 -10.83 -11.30
N VAL A 229 18.30 -11.80 -12.09
CA VAL A 229 16.89 -11.96 -12.45
C VAL A 229 16.04 -12.29 -11.20
N GLN A 230 16.55 -13.15 -10.32
CA GLN A 230 15.90 -13.48 -9.05
C GLN A 230 15.70 -12.24 -8.16
N LEU A 231 16.71 -11.37 -8.04
CA LEU A 231 16.65 -10.14 -7.27
C LEU A 231 15.74 -9.09 -7.92
N GLU A 232 15.76 -8.96 -9.25
CA GLU A 232 14.90 -8.01 -9.99
C GLU A 232 13.43 -8.44 -10.04
N ILE A 233 13.13 -9.73 -9.87
CA ILE A 233 11.76 -10.18 -9.64
C ILE A 233 11.30 -9.81 -8.23
N VAL A 234 12.15 -9.97 -7.21
CA VAL A 234 11.83 -9.58 -5.82
C VAL A 234 11.73 -8.05 -5.64
N SER A 235 12.51 -7.26 -6.39
CA SER A 235 12.46 -5.79 -6.38
C SER A 235 11.09 -5.24 -6.80
N ARG A 236 10.35 -5.97 -7.64
CA ARG A 236 9.05 -5.59 -8.21
C ARG A 236 7.84 -5.95 -7.33
N ILE A 237 8.02 -6.80 -6.31
CA ILE A 237 6.91 -7.31 -5.48
C ILE A 237 6.29 -6.18 -4.64
N LYS A 238 5.07 -5.75 -4.99
CA LYS A 238 4.28 -4.77 -4.23
C LYS A 238 3.44 -5.39 -3.10
N ALA A 239 3.30 -6.71 -3.08
CA ALA A 239 2.41 -7.41 -2.15
C ALA A 239 2.88 -7.32 -0.70
N LYS A 240 1.95 -7.21 0.25
CA LYS A 240 2.21 -7.35 1.70
C LYS A 240 2.76 -8.74 1.95
N THR A 241 4.08 -8.85 2.10
CA THR A 241 4.78 -10.14 2.14
C THR A 241 5.03 -10.58 3.58
N LEU A 242 4.71 -11.85 3.87
CA LEU A 242 5.07 -12.59 5.08
C LEU A 242 5.92 -13.79 4.65
N ILE A 243 7.05 -14.01 5.30
CA ILE A 243 7.93 -15.16 5.05
C ILE A 243 8.10 -15.91 6.38
N VAL A 244 7.71 -17.18 6.39
CA VAL A 244 7.83 -18.09 7.52
C VAL A 244 8.91 -19.11 7.19
N LEU A 245 10.02 -19.05 7.92
CA LEU A 245 11.12 -20.01 7.83
C LEU A 245 11.12 -20.85 9.11
N ALA A 246 11.35 -22.15 8.98
CA ALA A 246 11.50 -23.05 10.11
C ALA A 246 12.95 -23.00 10.62
N GLU A 247 13.14 -23.08 11.94
CA GLU A 247 14.47 -23.05 12.57
C GLU A 247 15.36 -24.19 12.08
N ASP A 248 14.78 -25.39 11.96
CA ASP A 248 15.42 -26.56 11.37
C ASP A 248 15.36 -26.64 9.83
N GLY A 249 14.83 -25.61 9.18
CA GLY A 249 14.41 -25.58 7.78
C GLY A 249 15.53 -25.61 6.73
N LEU A 250 15.14 -25.90 5.49
CA LEU A 250 16.03 -25.99 4.33
C LEU A 250 16.60 -24.62 3.95
N ILE A 251 15.86 -23.54 4.19
CA ILE A 251 16.30 -22.19 3.81
C ILE A 251 17.39 -21.67 4.75
N LEU A 252 17.26 -21.87 6.06
CA LEU A 252 18.25 -21.41 7.04
C LEU A 252 19.52 -22.25 7.05
N LYS A 253 19.45 -23.53 6.67
CA LYS A 253 20.60 -24.45 6.63
C LYS A 253 21.26 -24.58 5.25
N GLY A 254 20.50 -24.38 4.17
CA GLY A 254 20.92 -24.71 2.80
C GLY A 254 21.12 -23.52 1.85
N VAL A 255 20.81 -22.29 2.27
CA VAL A 255 21.07 -21.07 1.48
C VAL A 255 22.17 -20.27 2.14
N ASP A 256 23.13 -19.79 1.34
CA ASP A 256 24.18 -18.89 1.83
C ASP A 256 23.59 -17.66 2.54
N ALA A 257 24.18 -17.30 3.69
CA ALA A 257 23.66 -16.25 4.56
C ALA A 257 23.69 -14.86 3.89
N ALA A 258 24.68 -14.57 3.04
CA ALA A 258 24.75 -13.29 2.32
C ALA A 258 23.74 -13.23 1.16
N VAL A 259 23.50 -14.35 0.45
CA VAL A 259 22.43 -14.48 -0.55
C VAL A 259 21.06 -14.32 0.11
N LEU A 260 20.81 -14.98 1.25
CA LEU A 260 19.56 -14.86 2.00
C LEU A 260 19.35 -13.43 2.51
N ALA A 261 20.40 -12.78 3.06
CA ALA A 261 20.35 -11.38 3.47
C ALA A 261 20.04 -10.43 2.30
N ARG A 262 20.66 -10.64 1.12
CA ARG A 262 20.38 -9.85 -0.10
C ARG A 262 18.92 -10.00 -0.56
N LEU A 263 18.36 -11.22 -0.53
CA LEU A 263 16.96 -11.47 -0.89
C LEU A 263 15.99 -10.82 0.11
N LEU A 264 16.22 -11.00 1.42
CA LEU A 264 15.41 -10.36 2.47
C LEU A 264 15.48 -8.83 2.41
N GLU A 265 16.63 -8.26 2.04
CA GLU A 265 16.80 -6.81 1.85
C GLU A 265 16.09 -6.31 0.58
N ALA A 266 16.04 -7.11 -0.49
CA ALA A 266 15.22 -6.80 -1.66
C ALA A 266 13.71 -6.75 -1.30
N TYR A 267 13.21 -7.73 -0.53
CA TYR A 267 11.82 -7.73 -0.02
C TYR A 267 11.50 -6.53 0.89
N LYS A 268 12.43 -6.12 1.76
CA LYS A 268 12.24 -4.91 2.58
C LYS A 268 12.15 -3.66 1.71
N LYS A 269 12.99 -3.54 0.67
CA LYS A 269 12.99 -2.39 -0.24
C LYS A 269 11.70 -2.33 -1.06
N SER A 270 11.31 -3.42 -1.71
CA SER A 270 10.11 -3.49 -2.56
C SER A 270 8.80 -3.30 -1.78
N THR A 271 8.75 -3.71 -0.50
CA THR A 271 7.57 -3.54 0.36
C THR A 271 7.66 -2.36 1.34
N SER A 272 8.71 -1.53 1.28
CA SER A 272 8.77 -0.24 1.97
C SER A 272 7.87 0.78 1.26
N LEU A 273 7.39 1.83 1.98
CA LEU A 273 6.49 2.84 1.38
C LEU A 273 7.13 3.41 0.11
N GLY A 274 6.47 3.12 -1.02
CA GLY A 274 7.08 3.07 -2.34
C GLY A 274 7.58 4.39 -2.92
N SER A 275 8.13 4.31 -4.13
CA SER A 275 8.70 5.40 -4.92
C SER A 275 7.90 6.70 -4.81
N LEU A 276 8.62 7.80 -4.58
CA LEU A 276 8.07 9.14 -4.69
C LEU A 276 7.79 9.44 -6.17
N GLU A 277 6.53 9.44 -6.55
CA GLU A 277 6.07 9.71 -7.92
C GLU A 277 5.61 11.16 -8.04
N GLU A 278 6.02 11.86 -9.11
CA GLU A 278 5.46 13.15 -9.48
C GLU A 278 4.25 12.92 -10.38
N LEU A 279 3.06 13.21 -9.87
CA LEU A 279 1.80 13.16 -10.60
C LEU A 279 1.53 14.50 -11.28
N SER A 280 0.86 14.46 -12.42
CA SER A 280 0.35 15.66 -13.09
C SER A 280 -0.97 15.35 -13.79
N VAL A 281 -2.04 16.03 -13.38
CA VAL A 281 -3.41 15.82 -13.87
C VAL A 281 -3.86 17.04 -14.66
N ALA A 282 -4.52 16.82 -15.80
CA ALA A 282 -5.13 17.89 -16.58
C ALA A 282 -6.40 18.41 -15.89
N VAL A 283 -6.57 19.72 -15.88
CA VAL A 283 -7.74 20.43 -15.32
C VAL A 283 -8.22 21.48 -16.34
N PRO A 284 -9.47 21.98 -16.28
CA PRO A 284 -10.03 22.83 -17.34
C PRO A 284 -9.27 24.12 -17.67
N TRP A 285 -8.36 24.55 -16.78
CA TRP A 285 -7.54 25.76 -16.90
C TRP A 285 -6.04 25.48 -17.05
N GLY A 286 -5.60 24.22 -17.14
CA GLY A 286 -4.17 23.88 -17.25
C GLY A 286 -3.84 22.49 -16.67
N ARG A 287 -2.82 22.42 -15.82
CA ARG A 287 -2.39 21.19 -15.14
C ARG A 287 -2.18 21.43 -13.66
N MET A 288 -2.60 20.48 -12.83
CA MET A 288 -2.23 20.42 -11.42
C MET A 288 -1.15 19.36 -11.21
N ALA A 289 -0.08 19.73 -10.50
CA ALA A 289 1.00 18.83 -10.11
C ALA A 289 0.81 18.34 -8.67
N ALA A 290 1.33 17.15 -8.38
CA ALA A 290 1.32 16.58 -7.04
C ALA A 290 2.48 15.61 -6.84
N LYS A 291 2.84 15.38 -5.58
CA LYS A 291 3.82 14.37 -5.14
C LYS A 291 3.06 13.23 -4.50
N CYS A 292 3.30 11.98 -4.92
CA CYS A 292 2.67 10.80 -4.36
C CYS A 292 3.69 9.90 -3.68
N TRP A 293 3.41 9.51 -2.44
CA TRP A 293 4.09 8.45 -1.72
C TRP A 293 3.14 7.26 -1.63
N ASN A 294 3.63 6.05 -1.85
CA ASN A 294 2.87 4.80 -1.74
C ASN A 294 1.64 4.71 -2.67
N THR A 295 1.86 4.71 -3.99
CA THR A 295 0.80 4.62 -5.01
C THR A 295 -0.10 3.40 -4.93
N GLY A 296 0.31 2.33 -4.24
CA GLY A 296 -0.47 1.10 -4.03
C GLY A 296 -1.54 1.15 -2.93
N GLY A 297 -1.54 2.17 -2.05
CA GLY A 297 -2.51 2.29 -0.97
C GLY A 297 -3.94 2.55 -1.46
N THR A 298 -4.94 1.88 -0.87
CA THR A 298 -6.37 2.05 -1.26
C THR A 298 -7.06 3.19 -0.50
N ARG A 299 -6.55 3.58 0.67
CA ARG A 299 -7.01 4.74 1.43
C ARG A 299 -6.14 5.95 1.07
N THR A 300 -6.73 7.03 0.58
CA THR A 300 -5.98 8.25 0.22
C THR A 300 -6.01 9.28 1.35
N VAL A 301 -4.87 9.89 1.64
CA VAL A 301 -4.71 11.11 2.45
C VAL A 301 -4.03 12.17 1.57
N LEU A 302 -4.57 13.39 1.55
CA LEU A 302 -3.96 14.49 0.80
C LEU A 302 -3.23 15.46 1.72
N GLY A 303 -2.11 16.01 1.24
CA GLY A 303 -1.51 17.24 1.76
C GLY A 303 -1.90 18.42 0.87
N VAL A 304 -2.28 19.54 1.49
CA VAL A 304 -2.40 20.86 0.86
C VAL A 304 -1.62 21.85 1.69
N HIS A 305 -0.75 22.59 1.03
CA HIS A 305 0.23 23.48 1.66
C HIS A 305 -0.36 24.84 2.05
N GLY A 306 0.44 25.65 2.75
CA GLY A 306 0.07 27.03 3.13
C GLY A 306 0.07 28.02 1.95
N TRP A 307 -0.19 29.30 2.24
CA TRP A 307 -0.18 30.35 1.23
C TRP A 307 1.23 30.60 0.68
N GLN A 308 1.38 30.70 -0.66
CA GLN A 308 2.66 30.89 -1.36
C GLN A 308 3.72 29.79 -1.14
N ASP A 309 3.29 28.67 -0.56
CA ASP A 309 4.06 27.47 -0.24
C ASP A 309 4.02 26.47 -1.43
N ASN A 310 4.40 25.19 -1.25
CA ASN A 310 4.22 24.15 -2.29
C ASN A 310 4.24 22.72 -1.69
N ALA A 311 4.05 21.68 -2.51
CA ALA A 311 3.96 20.28 -2.06
C ALA A 311 5.18 19.77 -1.27
N ASN A 312 6.37 20.38 -1.41
CA ASN A 312 7.54 20.01 -0.62
C ASN A 312 7.40 20.32 0.88
N THR A 313 6.42 21.15 1.30
CA THR A 313 6.16 21.44 2.72
C THR A 313 5.90 20.16 3.56
N PHE A 314 5.52 19.06 2.90
CA PHE A 314 5.28 17.76 3.51
C PHE A 314 6.47 16.79 3.46
N ASP A 315 7.62 17.16 2.86
CA ASP A 315 8.76 16.24 2.64
C ASP A 315 9.40 15.77 3.95
N GLY A 316 9.37 16.59 5.01
CA GLY A 316 9.78 16.19 6.35
C GLY A 316 8.72 15.37 7.10
N LEU A 317 7.43 15.62 6.83
CA LEU A 317 6.33 15.02 7.60
C LEU A 317 5.90 13.65 7.06
N ILE A 318 5.56 13.53 5.77
CA ILE A 318 4.98 12.30 5.20
C ILE A 318 5.89 11.05 5.37
N PRO A 319 7.23 11.14 5.31
CA PRO A 319 8.10 10.00 5.63
C PRO A 319 8.11 9.57 7.12
N LEU A 320 7.61 10.40 8.03
CA LEU A 320 7.41 10.10 9.46
C LEU A 320 5.94 9.75 9.80
N LEU A 321 5.00 10.11 8.92
CA LEU A 321 3.68 9.49 8.84
C LEU A 321 3.83 8.00 8.41
N PRO A 322 2.83 7.11 8.60
CA PRO A 322 3.10 5.71 8.94
C PRO A 322 3.89 4.86 7.93
N LYS A 323 5.23 4.95 7.97
CA LYS A 323 6.12 3.81 7.75
C LYS A 323 6.22 3.07 9.08
N SER A 324 5.89 1.77 9.11
CA SER A 324 5.84 1.00 10.35
C SER A 324 7.16 1.06 11.13
N LYS A 325 7.11 1.55 12.37
CA LYS A 325 8.12 1.31 13.41
C LYS A 325 7.57 0.30 14.41
N SER A 326 7.63 -0.99 14.07
CA SER A 326 7.64 -2.05 15.08
C SER A 326 8.96 -1.95 15.86
N ASN A 327 8.94 -1.27 17.00
CA ASN A 327 10.15 -0.99 17.77
C ASN A 327 10.49 -2.17 18.70
N ARG A 328 11.66 -2.77 18.50
CA ARG A 328 12.34 -3.78 19.36
C ARG A 328 11.74 -5.20 19.42
N TYR A 329 12.62 -6.16 19.13
CA TYR A 329 12.67 -7.59 19.52
C TYR A 329 11.36 -8.42 19.55
N TYR A 330 11.28 -9.40 18.66
CA TYR A 330 11.65 -10.79 18.98
C TYR A 330 12.27 -11.46 17.73
N GLN A 331 13.01 -12.57 17.91
CA GLN A 331 13.26 -13.51 16.81
C GLN A 331 11.98 -14.33 16.59
N VAL A 332 11.66 -14.63 15.33
CA VAL A 332 10.51 -15.44 14.88
C VAL A 332 9.14 -14.77 15.10
N VAL A 333 8.30 -14.76 14.05
CA VAL A 333 6.94 -14.19 13.97
C VAL A 333 6.76 -12.71 14.39
N SER A 334 6.85 -11.79 13.41
CA SER A 334 6.38 -10.40 13.56
C SER A 334 4.90 -10.26 13.13
N LEU A 335 3.97 -10.53 14.05
CA LEU A 335 2.52 -10.28 13.85
C LEU A 335 2.01 -9.13 14.73
N ILE A 336 1.99 -7.92 14.15
CA ILE A 336 1.15 -6.79 14.60
C ILE A 336 0.52 -6.20 13.34
N ASP A 337 -0.79 -6.40 13.16
CA ASP A 337 -1.48 -6.09 11.89
C ASP A 337 -2.54 -4.99 12.10
N ILE A 338 -2.08 -3.74 12.02
CA ILE A 338 -2.91 -2.58 11.67
C ILE A 338 -2.34 -2.03 10.36
N ASP A 339 -3.20 -1.83 9.37
CA ASP A 339 -2.78 -1.67 7.97
C ASP A 339 -2.28 -0.26 7.62
N HIS A 340 -1.12 0.08 8.17
CA HIS A 340 -0.41 1.34 7.92
C HIS A 340 0.07 1.48 6.46
N ARG A 341 0.19 0.38 5.70
CA ARG A 341 0.59 0.42 4.28
C ARG A 341 -0.59 0.67 3.32
N ASN A 342 -1.83 0.68 3.81
CA ASN A 342 -2.99 1.04 3.01
C ASN A 342 -3.07 2.54 2.66
N ILE A 343 -2.30 3.40 3.33
CA ILE A 343 -2.40 4.86 3.14
C ILE A 343 -1.50 5.31 1.97
N LYS A 344 -2.14 5.76 0.90
CA LYS A 344 -1.55 6.52 -0.20
C LYS A 344 -1.55 7.99 0.19
N PHE A 345 -0.37 8.61 0.26
CA PHE A 345 -0.25 10.04 0.55
C PHE A 345 -0.01 10.80 -0.75
N ILE A 346 -0.76 11.87 -1.00
CA ILE A 346 -0.57 12.74 -2.17
C ILE A 346 -0.49 14.20 -1.69
N ALA A 347 0.61 14.92 -1.87
CA ALA A 347 0.67 16.36 -1.61
C ALA A 347 0.55 17.12 -2.93
N ILE A 348 -0.48 17.96 -3.09
CA ILE A 348 -0.65 18.75 -4.32
C ILE A 348 0.13 20.06 -4.26
N ASP A 349 0.45 20.60 -5.43
CA ASP A 349 0.65 22.04 -5.59
C ASP A 349 -0.69 22.70 -5.96
N LEU A 350 -1.06 23.78 -5.28
CA LEU A 350 -2.25 24.57 -5.62
C LEU A 350 -2.08 25.32 -6.97
N PRO A 351 -3.18 25.75 -7.63
CA PRO A 351 -3.12 26.68 -8.76
C PRO A 351 -2.14 27.84 -8.49
N GLY A 352 -1.30 28.18 -9.47
CA GLY A 352 -0.30 29.25 -9.34
C GLY A 352 0.83 28.98 -8.33
N HIS A 353 0.98 27.75 -7.83
CA HIS A 353 2.03 27.36 -6.88
C HIS A 353 2.84 26.15 -7.40
N GLY A 354 4.08 26.01 -6.92
CA GLY A 354 4.92 24.82 -7.17
C GLY A 354 5.04 24.46 -8.66
N LYS A 355 4.66 23.23 -9.03
CA LYS A 355 4.65 22.76 -10.43
C LYS A 355 3.27 22.78 -11.09
N SER A 356 2.24 23.31 -10.42
CA SER A 356 0.92 23.51 -11.01
C SER A 356 0.92 24.72 -11.94
N SER A 357 0.05 24.71 -12.96
CA SER A 357 -0.16 25.87 -13.83
C SER A 357 -0.69 27.07 -13.04
N ASN A 358 -0.35 28.25 -13.49
CA ASN A 358 -1.10 29.46 -13.17
C ASN A 358 -2.52 29.35 -13.73
N LEU A 359 -3.45 30.11 -13.15
CA LEU A 359 -4.75 30.36 -13.76
C LEU A 359 -4.58 31.24 -15.02
N PRO A 360 -5.58 31.27 -15.94
CA PRO A 360 -5.53 32.13 -17.12
C PRO A 360 -5.42 33.61 -16.74
N SER A 361 -4.77 34.41 -17.58
CA SER A 361 -4.61 35.85 -17.35
C SER A 361 -5.97 36.53 -17.10
N GLY A 362 -6.06 37.36 -16.07
CA GLY A 362 -7.30 38.00 -15.64
C GLY A 362 -8.10 37.21 -14.60
N VAL A 363 -7.70 35.99 -14.21
CA VAL A 363 -8.41 35.16 -13.23
C VAL A 363 -7.78 35.27 -11.84
N MET A 364 -8.48 35.93 -10.91
CA MET A 364 -8.06 36.12 -9.51
C MET A 364 -8.15 34.84 -8.66
N TYR A 365 -7.26 34.70 -7.67
CA TYR A 365 -6.99 33.49 -6.88
C TYR A 365 -7.85 33.36 -5.61
N GLU A 366 -9.16 33.24 -5.80
CA GLU A 366 -10.13 33.18 -4.69
C GLU A 366 -10.15 31.86 -3.90
N ILE A 367 -10.51 31.93 -2.60
CA ILE A 367 -10.57 30.74 -1.73
C ILE A 367 -11.58 29.68 -2.23
N GLN A 368 -12.67 30.12 -2.85
CA GLN A 368 -13.65 29.26 -3.52
C GLN A 368 -13.03 28.53 -4.74
N ARG A 369 -12.11 29.17 -5.49
CA ARG A 369 -11.42 28.51 -6.62
C ARG A 369 -10.47 27.42 -6.14
N TYR A 370 -9.83 27.59 -4.98
CA TYR A 370 -9.06 26.51 -4.38
C TYR A 370 -9.97 25.35 -3.92
N ILE A 371 -11.11 25.65 -3.28
CA ILE A 371 -12.11 24.63 -2.93
C ILE A 371 -12.61 23.87 -4.17
N MET A 372 -12.84 24.56 -5.31
CA MET A 372 -13.19 23.92 -6.59
C MET A 372 -12.02 23.08 -7.15
N SER A 373 -10.80 23.62 -7.16
CA SER A 373 -9.61 22.92 -7.67
C SER A 373 -9.29 21.66 -6.87
N LEU A 374 -9.59 21.68 -5.56
CA LEU A 374 -9.50 20.50 -4.72
C LEU A 374 -10.47 19.38 -5.11
N HIS A 375 -11.52 19.63 -5.90
CA HIS A 375 -12.42 18.55 -6.35
C HIS A 375 -11.72 17.54 -7.27
N PHE A 376 -10.61 17.94 -7.90
CA PHE A 376 -9.77 17.07 -8.73
C PHE A 376 -8.76 16.22 -7.92
N PHE A 377 -8.59 16.43 -6.59
CA PHE A 377 -7.55 15.75 -5.78
C PHE A 377 -7.95 15.43 -4.31
N ALA A 378 -8.38 16.44 -3.55
CA ALA A 378 -8.98 16.42 -2.20
C ALA A 378 -8.26 15.79 -0.95
N LYS A 379 -7.88 16.48 0.17
CA LYS A 379 -7.72 17.91 0.62
C LYS A 379 -6.78 18.05 1.86
N GLY A 380 -6.33 19.27 2.20
CA GLY A 380 -5.65 19.64 3.47
C GLY A 380 -5.81 21.12 3.92
N GLY A 381 -5.41 21.46 5.15
CA GLY A 381 -5.34 22.83 5.70
C GLY A 381 -6.70 23.54 5.93
N SER A 382 -6.68 24.87 6.02
CA SER A 382 -7.91 25.70 6.15
C SER A 382 -8.84 25.55 4.94
N ILE A 383 -8.29 25.25 3.76
CA ILE A 383 -9.06 24.96 2.56
C ILE A 383 -9.77 23.60 2.69
N ALA A 384 -9.19 22.61 3.40
CA ALA A 384 -9.89 21.39 3.77
C ALA A 384 -10.96 21.63 4.84
N ALA A 385 -10.74 22.49 5.83
CA ALA A 385 -11.78 22.85 6.79
C ALA A 385 -13.03 23.36 6.06
N LEU A 386 -12.86 24.39 5.23
CA LEU A 386 -13.97 24.98 4.48
C LEU A 386 -14.66 23.96 3.58
N TYR A 387 -13.88 23.23 2.79
CA TYR A 387 -14.40 22.20 1.90
C TYR A 387 -15.09 21.05 2.62
N SER A 388 -14.61 20.63 3.80
CA SER A 388 -15.22 19.56 4.59
C SER A 388 -16.60 19.96 5.07
N GLY A 389 -16.83 21.26 5.31
CA GLY A 389 -18.17 21.79 5.53
C GLY A 389 -19.01 21.86 4.25
N THR A 390 -18.41 22.22 3.12
CA THR A 390 -19.12 22.31 1.83
C THR A 390 -19.47 20.93 1.23
N PHE A 391 -18.71 19.87 1.51
CA PHE A 391 -18.90 18.51 0.96
C PHE A 391 -18.62 17.43 2.04
N PRO A 392 -19.43 17.35 3.10
CA PRO A 392 -19.06 16.60 4.32
C PRO A 392 -19.02 15.09 4.14
N ASP A 393 -19.84 14.53 3.24
CA ASP A 393 -19.87 13.09 2.95
C ASP A 393 -18.68 12.60 2.09
N LYS A 394 -17.70 13.48 1.82
CA LYS A 394 -16.46 13.15 1.09
C LYS A 394 -15.22 13.04 1.97
N ILE A 395 -15.29 13.40 3.26
CA ILE A 395 -14.13 13.47 4.16
C ILE A 395 -14.40 12.65 5.42
N GLN A 396 -13.57 11.63 5.69
CA GLN A 396 -13.70 10.76 6.87
C GLN A 396 -12.98 11.32 8.10
N GLN A 397 -11.79 11.88 7.87
CA GLN A 397 -10.92 12.45 8.89
C GLN A 397 -10.28 13.72 8.34
N LEU A 398 -10.16 14.74 9.19
CA LEU A 398 -9.57 16.04 8.89
C LEU A 398 -8.44 16.30 9.89
N VAL A 399 -7.24 16.57 9.38
CA VAL A 399 -6.08 17.01 10.18
C VAL A 399 -5.76 18.44 9.76
N ILE A 400 -5.70 19.34 10.74
CA ILE A 400 -5.32 20.74 10.55
C ILE A 400 -4.08 21.00 11.41
N ILE A 401 -3.06 21.64 10.82
CA ILE A 401 -1.83 22.04 11.50
C ILE A 401 -1.73 23.55 11.36
N GLU A 402 -1.50 24.24 12.49
CA GLU A 402 -1.31 25.69 12.58
C GLU A 402 -2.35 26.54 11.83
N SER A 403 -3.61 26.06 11.86
CA SER A 403 -4.76 26.77 11.32
C SER A 403 -6.05 26.27 11.98
N ILE A 404 -7.15 27.00 11.76
CA ILE A 404 -8.48 26.67 12.30
C ILE A 404 -9.59 26.92 11.27
N CYS A 405 -9.53 28.05 10.57
CA CYS A 405 -10.37 28.38 9.41
C CYS A 405 -9.65 29.46 8.57
N ALA A 406 -10.37 30.12 7.65
CA ALA A 406 -9.87 31.30 6.95
C ALA A 406 -9.88 32.54 7.85
N ILE A 407 -9.05 33.54 7.54
CA ILE A 407 -9.07 34.83 8.25
C ILE A 407 -10.44 35.50 8.04
N SER A 408 -11.05 35.99 9.13
CA SER A 408 -12.36 36.66 9.08
C SER A 408 -12.31 38.04 8.38
N GLY A 409 -13.48 38.52 7.96
CA GLY A 409 -13.71 39.90 7.56
C GLY A 409 -15.10 40.38 7.99
N THR A 410 -15.23 41.63 8.42
CA THR A 410 -16.54 42.28 8.64
C THR A 410 -17.13 42.73 7.31
N PRO A 411 -18.46 42.90 7.16
CA PRO A 411 -19.08 43.29 5.89
C PRO A 411 -18.48 44.56 5.26
N LYS A 412 -18.07 45.55 6.08
CA LYS A 412 -17.35 46.73 5.58
C LYS A 412 -15.96 46.36 5.04
N HIS A 413 -15.14 45.69 5.83
CA HIS A 413 -13.78 45.26 5.43
C HIS A 413 -13.83 44.38 4.17
N LEU A 414 -14.89 43.58 3.96
CA LEU A 414 -15.05 42.81 2.71
C LEU A 414 -15.26 43.69 1.48
N ILE A 415 -16.00 44.80 1.59
CA ILE A 415 -16.21 45.76 0.49
C ILE A 415 -14.92 46.53 0.21
N ASP A 416 -14.28 47.05 1.26
CA ASP A 416 -13.02 47.78 1.17
C ASP A 416 -11.93 46.90 0.51
N LEU A 417 -11.77 45.66 0.99
CA LEU A 417 -10.82 44.66 0.46
C LEU A 417 -11.10 44.27 -1.00
N PHE A 418 -12.37 44.11 -1.38
CA PHE A 418 -12.74 43.79 -2.75
C PHE A 418 -12.39 44.95 -3.70
N SER A 419 -12.67 46.19 -3.28
CA SER A 419 -12.32 47.40 -4.04
C SER A 419 -10.81 47.53 -4.20
N ASP A 420 -10.05 47.56 -3.10
CA ASP A 420 -8.58 47.70 -3.12
C ASP A 420 -7.91 46.56 -3.88
N GLY A 421 -8.43 45.33 -3.74
CA GLY A 421 -7.94 44.14 -4.43
C GLY A 421 -8.15 44.19 -5.94
N MET A 422 -9.33 44.64 -6.42
CA MET A 422 -9.56 44.87 -7.85
C MET A 422 -8.66 45.98 -8.39
N ASP A 423 -8.57 47.11 -7.69
CA ASP A 423 -7.79 48.27 -8.13
C ASP A 423 -6.29 47.93 -8.24
N SER A 424 -5.78 47.15 -7.29
CA SER A 424 -4.41 46.62 -7.31
C SER A 424 -4.20 45.60 -8.43
N PHE A 425 -5.15 44.67 -8.63
CA PHE A 425 -5.08 43.66 -9.71
C PHE A 425 -5.03 44.32 -11.09
N VAL A 426 -5.93 45.28 -11.37
CA VAL A 426 -5.97 46.02 -12.66
C VAL A 426 -4.68 46.78 -12.92
N LYS A 427 -4.06 47.38 -11.88
CA LYS A 427 -2.82 48.16 -12.02
C LYS A 427 -1.56 47.30 -12.17
N GLU A 428 -1.56 46.05 -11.70
CA GLU A 428 -0.31 45.31 -11.45
C GLU A 428 -0.24 43.86 -11.99
N ASN A 429 -1.29 43.31 -12.63
CA ASN A 429 -1.37 41.95 -13.19
C ASN A 429 -0.37 41.63 -14.35
N HIS A 430 0.69 42.42 -14.50
CA HIS A 430 1.81 42.22 -15.44
C HIS A 430 3.18 42.19 -14.75
N ARG A 431 3.24 42.22 -13.41
CA ARG A 431 4.50 42.07 -12.66
C ARG A 431 5.17 40.74 -12.96
N ILE A 432 6.49 40.74 -13.18
CA ILE A 432 7.30 39.52 -13.32
C ILE A 432 8.06 39.29 -12.00
N ALA A 433 8.03 38.08 -11.46
CA ALA A 433 8.70 37.72 -10.21
C ALA A 433 10.23 38.00 -10.30
N LYS A 434 10.77 38.77 -9.34
CA LYS A 434 12.18 39.22 -9.35
C LYS A 434 13.16 38.03 -9.39
N PRO A 435 14.31 38.16 -10.09
CA PRO A 435 15.38 37.17 -10.05
C PRO A 435 16.19 37.25 -8.76
N TYR A 436 16.84 36.13 -8.43
CA TYR A 436 17.80 35.94 -7.35
C TYR A 436 19.02 35.23 -7.94
N ALA A 437 20.24 35.66 -7.61
CA ALA A 437 21.46 35.14 -8.25
C ALA A 437 21.61 33.60 -8.09
N ASP A 438 21.21 33.08 -6.93
CA ASP A 438 21.26 31.68 -6.57
C ASP A 438 20.08 31.27 -5.66
N ILE A 439 20.08 29.99 -5.25
CA ILE A 439 19.09 29.41 -4.33
C ILE A 439 19.19 30.03 -2.92
N GLU A 440 20.36 30.48 -2.47
CA GLU A 440 20.56 31.05 -1.13
C GLU A 440 19.97 32.45 -1.02
N ALA A 441 20.11 33.28 -2.05
CA ALA A 441 19.43 34.56 -2.16
C ALA A 441 17.89 34.40 -2.16
N ALA A 442 17.36 33.35 -2.81
CA ALA A 442 15.94 33.01 -2.76
C ALA A 442 15.51 32.50 -1.37
N VAL A 443 16.32 31.67 -0.70
CA VAL A 443 16.10 31.20 0.68
C VAL A 443 16.11 32.35 1.68
N ALA A 444 17.09 33.25 1.59
CA ALA A 444 17.19 34.45 2.43
C ALA A 444 15.97 35.35 2.24
N ARG A 445 15.48 35.52 1.00
CA ARG A 445 14.25 36.27 0.74
C ARG A 445 13.00 35.60 1.30
N LEU A 446 12.89 34.27 1.21
CA LEU A 446 11.74 33.55 1.77
C LEU A 446 11.68 33.68 3.29
N LYS A 447 12.84 33.58 3.96
CA LYS A 447 12.97 33.76 5.42
C LYS A 447 12.77 35.20 5.90
N SER A 448 13.09 36.22 5.10
CA SER A 448 12.83 37.62 5.47
C SER A 448 11.35 38.02 5.40
N ILE A 449 10.49 37.13 4.90
CA ILE A 449 9.03 37.20 5.08
C ILE A 449 8.61 36.22 6.19
N ASN A 450 9.11 34.99 6.14
CA ASN A 450 8.70 33.89 7.02
C ASN A 450 9.77 33.60 8.08
N THR A 451 9.80 34.41 9.14
CA THR A 451 10.76 34.30 10.25
C THR A 451 10.67 32.98 11.02
N SER A 452 9.56 32.24 10.89
CA SER A 452 9.34 30.91 11.48
C SER A 452 10.01 29.75 10.73
N LEU A 453 10.59 29.98 9.55
CA LEU A 453 11.32 28.94 8.78
C LEU A 453 12.78 28.80 9.24
N THR A 454 13.24 27.55 9.38
CA THR A 454 14.68 27.24 9.41
C THR A 454 15.30 27.38 8.02
N ASN A 455 16.64 27.37 7.92
CA ASN A 455 17.33 27.37 6.63
C ASN A 455 16.92 26.17 5.77
N ASP A 456 16.84 24.98 6.36
CA ASP A 456 16.51 23.75 5.64
C ASP A 456 15.05 23.69 5.20
N ALA A 457 14.12 24.15 6.05
CA ALA A 457 12.72 24.32 5.69
C ALA A 457 12.57 25.27 4.47
N ALA A 458 13.25 26.41 4.49
CA ALA A 458 13.24 27.34 3.37
C ALA A 458 13.88 26.75 2.10
N ARG A 459 15.00 26.00 2.21
CA ARG A 459 15.62 25.27 1.08
C ARG A 459 14.66 24.26 0.46
N ILE A 460 13.95 23.49 1.29
CA ILE A 460 12.98 22.48 0.86
C ILE A 460 11.86 23.13 0.03
N LEU A 461 11.33 24.27 0.48
CA LEU A 461 10.31 25.03 -0.25
C LEU A 461 10.85 25.66 -1.54
N VAL A 462 11.99 26.36 -1.48
CA VAL A 462 12.62 27.02 -2.63
C VAL A 462 12.94 26.04 -3.76
N LYS A 463 13.35 24.80 -3.44
CA LYS A 463 13.67 23.74 -4.42
C LYS A 463 12.51 23.37 -5.37
N ARG A 464 11.25 23.62 -4.99
CA ARG A 464 10.06 23.42 -5.85
C ARG A 464 9.32 24.73 -6.16
N GLY A 465 9.51 25.75 -5.33
CA GLY A 465 8.95 27.09 -5.52
C GLY A 465 9.76 28.01 -6.44
N THR A 466 10.88 27.55 -7.01
CA THR A 466 11.70 28.33 -7.96
C THR A 466 12.05 27.56 -9.23
N SER A 467 12.30 28.30 -10.31
CA SER A 467 12.85 27.82 -11.58
C SER A 467 14.10 28.61 -11.92
N LYS A 468 15.06 27.96 -12.59
CA LYS A 468 16.24 28.65 -13.14
C LYS A 468 15.84 29.42 -14.41
N SER A 469 16.24 30.70 -14.48
CA SER A 469 16.11 31.59 -15.64
C SER A 469 17.49 31.97 -16.17
N ALA A 470 17.54 32.73 -17.28
CA ALA A 470 18.82 33.22 -17.83
C ALA A 470 19.57 34.16 -16.87
N ASP A 471 18.84 34.79 -15.93
CA ASP A 471 19.32 35.77 -14.96
C ASP A 471 19.32 35.28 -13.51
N GLY A 472 19.35 33.95 -13.29
CA GLY A 472 19.46 33.32 -11.98
C GLY A 472 18.29 32.38 -11.68
N TYR A 473 17.60 32.60 -10.56
CA TYR A 473 16.42 31.86 -10.12
C TYR A 473 15.27 32.81 -9.86
N ARG A 474 14.05 32.43 -10.27
CA ARG A 474 12.82 33.19 -10.03
C ARG A 474 11.81 32.29 -9.31
N PHE A 475 11.01 32.86 -8.40
CA PHE A 475 9.90 32.13 -7.82
C PHE A 475 8.84 31.87 -8.90
N VAL A 476 8.40 30.62 -9.04
CA VAL A 476 7.40 30.20 -10.06
C VAL A 476 5.98 30.55 -9.70
N ARG A 477 5.76 30.97 -8.45
CA ARG A 477 4.44 31.32 -7.92
C ARG A 477 3.86 32.53 -8.64
N ASP A 478 2.56 32.50 -8.92
CA ASP A 478 1.89 33.54 -9.66
C ASP A 478 1.95 34.90 -8.89
N PRO A 479 2.42 35.99 -9.52
CA PRO A 479 2.39 37.34 -8.96
C PRO A 479 1.02 37.77 -8.44
N ALA A 480 -0.08 37.29 -9.05
CA ALA A 480 -1.45 37.58 -8.64
C ALA A 480 -1.86 36.98 -7.29
N LEU A 481 -1.03 36.11 -6.68
CA LEU A 481 -1.16 35.64 -5.29
C LEU A 481 -0.84 36.71 -4.22
N GLN A 482 -0.70 37.98 -4.63
CA GLN A 482 -0.58 39.13 -3.74
C GLN A 482 -1.89 39.91 -3.61
N TYR A 483 -2.86 39.70 -4.50
CA TYR A 483 -4.16 40.35 -4.46
C TYR A 483 -5.15 39.45 -3.72
N ASN A 484 -5.82 40.01 -2.72
CA ASN A 484 -6.82 39.34 -1.90
C ASN A 484 -8.10 40.16 -2.01
N THR A 485 -9.14 39.57 -2.59
CA THR A 485 -10.39 40.25 -2.94
C THR A 485 -11.58 39.79 -2.10
N LEU A 486 -11.50 38.65 -1.40
CA LEU A 486 -12.62 38.13 -0.63
C LEU A 486 -12.19 37.31 0.60
N ARG A 487 -12.85 37.57 1.72
CA ARG A 487 -12.80 36.72 2.93
C ARG A 487 -14.22 36.24 3.29
N LEU A 488 -14.32 35.41 4.32
CA LEU A 488 -15.59 34.94 4.87
C LEU A 488 -15.90 35.67 6.17
N THR A 489 -17.17 36.04 6.39
CA THR A 489 -17.62 36.51 7.70
C THR A 489 -17.60 35.37 8.73
N LEU A 490 -17.67 35.70 10.02
CA LEU A 490 -17.69 34.68 11.07
C LEU A 490 -18.87 33.71 10.91
N GLU A 491 -20.05 34.23 10.57
CA GLU A 491 -21.29 33.45 10.42
C GLU A 491 -21.15 32.42 9.29
N MET A 492 -20.54 32.82 8.17
CA MET A 492 -20.21 31.90 7.06
C MET A 492 -19.22 30.82 7.50
N GLN A 493 -18.22 31.16 8.32
CA GLN A 493 -17.26 30.17 8.82
C GLN A 493 -17.89 29.19 9.80
N LEU A 494 -18.73 29.68 10.73
CA LEU A 494 -19.45 28.86 11.70
C LEU A 494 -20.43 27.90 11.01
N GLU A 495 -21.15 28.35 9.98
CA GLU A 495 -22.09 27.52 9.22
C GLU A 495 -21.40 26.57 8.22
N ILE A 496 -20.13 26.81 7.90
CA ILE A 496 -19.31 25.82 7.19
C ILE A 496 -18.78 24.78 8.19
N ILE A 497 -18.31 25.18 9.38
CA ILE A 497 -17.85 24.26 10.43
C ILE A 497 -19.01 23.39 10.97
N SER A 498 -20.23 23.92 11.07
CA SER A 498 -21.44 23.19 11.52
C SER A 498 -21.72 21.93 10.72
N ARG A 499 -21.29 21.89 9.45
CA ARG A 499 -21.54 20.80 8.50
C ARG A 499 -20.47 19.70 8.54
N ILE A 500 -19.34 19.89 9.22
CA ILE A 500 -18.19 18.96 9.18
C ILE A 500 -18.50 17.64 9.91
N LYS A 501 -18.91 16.62 9.14
CA LYS A 501 -19.17 15.25 9.64
C LYS A 501 -17.88 14.47 10.03
N ALA A 502 -16.73 14.87 9.49
CA ALA A 502 -15.45 14.21 9.70
C ALA A 502 -15.02 14.24 11.17
N HIS A 503 -14.22 13.25 11.59
CA HIS A 503 -13.43 13.38 12.81
C HIS A 503 -12.34 14.44 12.57
N CYS A 504 -12.05 15.28 13.56
CA CYS A 504 -11.16 16.43 13.43
C CYS A 504 -10.02 16.40 14.46
N LEU A 505 -8.78 16.49 13.97
CA LEU A 505 -7.58 16.77 14.77
C LEU A 505 -7.04 18.15 14.39
N ILE A 506 -6.98 19.06 15.36
CA ILE A 506 -6.29 20.36 15.24
C ILE A 506 -4.99 20.31 16.06
N ILE A 507 -3.90 20.75 15.45
CA ILE A 507 -2.57 20.83 16.06
C ILE A 507 -2.09 22.28 15.96
N LEU A 508 -1.93 22.96 17.09
CA LEU A 508 -1.44 24.34 17.16
C LEU A 508 -0.02 24.38 17.76
N ALA A 509 0.75 25.41 17.43
CA ALA A 509 2.07 25.66 18.00
C ALA A 509 2.01 26.64 19.18
N GLU A 510 2.84 26.42 20.20
CA GLU A 510 2.99 27.34 21.35
C GLU A 510 3.43 28.75 20.91
N GLU A 511 4.42 28.84 20.01
CA GLU A 511 4.81 30.08 19.32
C GLU A 511 4.15 30.18 17.92
N GLY A 512 2.93 29.63 17.81
CA GLY A 512 2.14 29.57 16.57
C GLY A 512 1.43 30.89 16.28
N ILE A 513 1.17 31.17 15.00
CA ILE A 513 0.45 32.40 14.59
C ILE A 513 -0.95 32.40 15.20
N ILE A 514 -1.61 31.25 15.24
CA ILE A 514 -2.98 31.10 15.75
C ILE A 514 -3.06 31.47 17.24
N LEU A 515 -2.05 31.16 18.06
CA LEU A 515 -2.09 31.47 19.50
C LEU A 515 -1.54 32.86 19.86
N ASN A 516 -0.82 33.53 18.95
CA ASN A 516 -0.06 34.75 19.26
C ASN A 516 -0.46 36.00 18.45
N GLU A 517 -1.05 35.87 17.26
CA GLU A 517 -1.52 37.01 16.44
C GLU A 517 -3.02 37.28 16.64
N SER A 518 -3.36 37.85 17.80
CA SER A 518 -4.75 38.04 18.24
C SER A 518 -5.65 38.77 17.22
N THR A 519 -5.17 39.85 16.60
CA THR A 519 -5.98 40.74 15.72
C THR A 519 -6.40 40.12 14.39
N LEU A 520 -5.73 39.07 13.92
CA LEU A 520 -6.15 38.33 12.71
C LEU A 520 -7.10 37.17 13.03
N TYR A 521 -7.17 36.76 14.30
CA TYR A 521 -7.84 35.53 14.71
C TYR A 521 -8.71 35.68 15.98
N GLU A 522 -9.24 36.88 16.24
CA GLU A 522 -10.09 37.24 17.39
C GLU A 522 -11.25 36.23 17.62
N ASN A 523 -11.71 35.58 16.55
CA ASN A 523 -12.81 34.62 16.55
C ASN A 523 -12.43 33.15 16.91
N ILE A 524 -11.17 32.84 17.25
CA ILE A 524 -10.72 31.44 17.53
C ILE A 524 -11.65 30.70 18.49
N SER A 525 -12.05 31.33 19.60
CA SER A 525 -12.89 30.70 20.62
C SER A 525 -14.25 30.26 20.06
N ALA A 526 -14.86 31.05 19.17
CA ALA A 526 -16.11 30.70 18.51
C ALA A 526 -15.92 29.55 17.50
N LEU A 527 -14.84 29.58 16.73
CA LEU A 527 -14.50 28.53 15.77
C LEU A 527 -14.17 27.20 16.47
N HIS A 528 -13.45 27.25 17.60
CA HIS A 528 -13.11 26.08 18.43
C HIS A 528 -14.37 25.40 18.98
N GLU A 529 -15.26 26.16 19.62
CA GLU A 529 -16.51 25.60 20.14
C GLU A 529 -17.43 25.10 19.01
N ALA A 530 -17.37 25.69 17.81
CA ALA A 530 -18.06 25.16 16.64
C ALA A 530 -17.51 23.78 16.18
N TYR A 531 -16.20 23.57 16.18
CA TYR A 531 -15.64 22.23 15.89
C TYR A 531 -16.04 21.21 16.94
N LYS A 532 -15.88 21.57 18.22
CA LYS A 532 -16.20 20.75 19.40
C LYS A 532 -17.67 20.38 19.50
N LYS A 533 -18.58 21.26 19.06
CA LYS A 533 -20.04 21.02 19.02
C LYS A 533 -20.47 20.09 17.90
N ASN A 534 -19.86 20.18 16.72
CA ASN A 534 -20.43 19.62 15.49
C ASN A 534 -19.65 18.43 14.90
N SER A 535 -18.35 18.27 15.20
CA SER A 535 -17.58 17.11 14.73
C SER A 535 -17.93 15.84 15.50
N SER A 536 -18.00 14.72 14.78
CA SER A 536 -18.26 13.38 15.33
C SER A 536 -17.14 12.85 16.25
N SER A 537 -15.93 13.44 16.20
CA SER A 537 -14.89 13.30 17.22
C SER A 537 -13.89 14.44 17.03
N PHE A 538 -13.82 15.35 18.00
CA PHE A 538 -12.90 16.49 17.97
C PHE A 538 -11.76 16.32 18.97
N LYS A 539 -10.53 16.58 18.52
CA LYS A 539 -9.34 16.68 19.36
C LYS A 539 -8.52 17.90 18.95
N GLN A 540 -8.22 18.77 19.90
CA GLN A 540 -7.18 19.78 19.76
C GLN A 540 -5.97 19.39 20.61
N ILE A 541 -4.77 19.68 20.12
CA ILE A 541 -3.53 19.66 20.88
C ILE A 541 -2.72 20.93 20.60
N VAL A 542 -1.91 21.33 21.57
CA VAL A 542 -0.88 22.36 21.43
C VAL A 542 0.48 21.68 21.60
N VAL A 543 1.50 22.09 20.84
CA VAL A 543 2.85 21.51 20.87
C VAL A 543 3.95 22.57 20.76
N PRO A 544 5.15 22.33 21.30
CA PRO A 544 6.29 23.23 21.11
C PRO A 544 6.66 23.39 19.64
N GLY A 545 6.74 24.65 19.18
CA GLY A 545 7.07 25.00 17.80
C GLY A 545 6.49 26.36 17.37
N LYS A 546 6.75 26.72 16.11
CA LYS A 546 6.26 27.92 15.42
C LYS A 546 5.38 27.51 14.23
N HIS A 547 4.81 28.48 13.50
CA HIS A 547 3.87 28.25 12.38
C HIS A 547 4.20 27.08 11.43
N HIS A 548 5.46 26.96 10.98
CA HIS A 548 5.90 25.90 10.07
C HIS A 548 6.38 24.61 10.76
N LEU A 549 5.85 24.27 11.95
CA LEU A 549 6.31 23.13 12.76
C LEU A 549 6.30 21.78 12.03
N HIS A 550 5.40 21.56 11.07
CA HIS A 550 5.36 20.34 10.26
C HIS A 550 6.53 20.20 9.29
N LEU A 551 7.26 21.29 9.04
CA LEU A 551 8.42 21.35 8.15
C LEU A 551 9.72 21.57 8.96
N THR A 552 9.67 22.26 10.10
CA THR A 552 10.84 22.52 10.96
C THR A 552 11.04 21.47 12.05
N ASN A 553 9.98 20.84 12.56
CA ASN A 553 10.02 19.76 13.56
C ASN A 553 8.89 18.72 13.36
N PRO A 554 8.80 18.05 12.20
CA PRO A 554 7.74 17.06 11.91
C PRO A 554 7.65 15.91 12.93
N THR A 555 8.74 15.62 13.64
CA THR A 555 8.82 14.55 14.65
C THR A 555 7.94 14.81 15.87
N SER A 556 7.69 16.06 16.26
CA SER A 556 6.86 16.37 17.43
C SER A 556 5.37 16.06 17.20
N ILE A 557 4.92 16.08 15.93
CA ILE A 557 3.52 15.90 15.55
C ILE A 557 3.20 14.59 14.85
N SER A 558 4.17 13.93 14.23
CA SER A 558 3.94 12.71 13.46
C SER A 558 3.23 11.64 14.30
N LYS A 559 3.59 11.48 15.58
CA LYS A 559 2.88 10.56 16.50
C LYS A 559 1.37 10.86 16.56
N TYR A 560 0.97 12.11 16.83
CA TYR A 560 -0.44 12.44 17.02
C TYR A 560 -1.25 12.26 15.74
N ILE A 561 -0.66 12.56 14.59
CA ILE A 561 -1.25 12.31 13.28
C ILE A 561 -1.34 10.80 13.00
N ASN A 562 -0.33 10.02 13.39
CA ASN A 562 -0.34 8.55 13.25
C ASN A 562 -1.44 7.92 14.10
N ASP A 563 -1.51 8.25 15.40
CA ASP A 563 -2.52 7.75 16.34
C ASP A 563 -3.95 8.02 15.84
N PHE A 564 -4.16 9.22 15.26
CA PHE A 564 -5.44 9.65 14.70
C PHE A 564 -5.77 9.00 13.35
N LEU A 565 -4.82 8.92 12.41
CA LEU A 565 -5.02 8.24 11.13
C LEU A 565 -5.29 6.73 11.30
N CYS A 566 -4.83 6.12 12.39
CA CYS A 566 -4.95 4.68 12.62
C CYS A 566 -6.15 4.27 13.49
N THR A 567 -6.93 5.21 14.03
CA THR A 567 -8.14 4.89 14.82
C THR A 567 -9.29 4.47 13.89
N SER A 568 -9.89 3.30 14.14
CA SER A 568 -10.92 2.68 13.29
C SER A 568 -12.36 3.06 13.67
N ASN A 569 -13.24 3.19 12.65
CA ASN A 569 -14.64 3.59 12.81
C ASN A 569 -15.57 2.43 13.26
N GLU A 570 -15.30 1.80 14.40
CA GLU A 570 -16.04 0.60 14.84
C GLU A 570 -17.48 0.85 15.36
N LYS A 571 -17.99 2.08 15.37
CA LYS A 571 -19.29 2.41 16.03
C LYS A 571 -20.52 2.62 15.14
N ASN A 572 -20.38 2.69 13.81
CA ASN A 572 -21.49 3.11 12.92
C ASN A 572 -22.10 2.04 12.00
N SER A 573 -21.75 0.76 12.14
CA SER A 573 -22.33 -0.33 11.34
C SER A 573 -23.66 -0.90 11.89
N SER A 574 -24.11 -0.45 13.06
CA SER A 574 -25.19 -1.08 13.83
C SER A 574 -26.49 -0.27 13.93
N LYS A 575 -26.76 0.65 12.99
CA LYS A 575 -28.06 1.36 12.89
C LYS A 575 -28.43 1.80 11.47
N SER A 576 -28.77 0.83 10.62
CA SER A 576 -29.61 1.05 9.44
C SER A 576 -30.50 -0.17 9.20
N LYS A 577 -31.61 -0.23 9.94
CA LYS A 577 -32.81 -0.93 9.50
C LYS A 577 -33.77 0.13 8.96
N TYR A 578 -33.97 0.15 7.65
CA TYR A 578 -35.28 0.17 7.00
C TYR A 578 -35.10 -0.43 5.60
#